data_AF-A0A9W7SWG0-F1
#
_entry.id   AF-A0A9W7SWG0-F1
#
_cell.length_a   1.000
_cell.length_b   1.000
_cell.length_c   1.000
_cell.angle_alpha   90.00
_cell.angle_beta   90.00
_cell.angle_gamma   90.00
#
_symmetry.space_group_name_H-M   'P 1'
#
loop_
_entity.id
_entity.type
_entity.pdbx_description
1 polymer ?
#
loop_
_entity_poly.entity_id
_entity_poly.type
_entity_poly.pdbx_seq_one_letter_code
_entity_poly.pdbx_strand_id
1 'polypeptide(L)'
;MSDPAAEPGAPTGAATNIPAASEKSVAQEVKKRVPKLADLATTPDSLILRVNKLLASPGGLSSFLSTFNYTLYLLAYLETKSTPLKSKLYQLLNKTDDVPATNGPSSIGALATMLSTTRTTLRLFGLFPMYAWLRQLMQGPKPGQDQVLYATSVTQCLLYMTYQFLENVGVLTDNKVLPASYTARWTASVGGKTSRIYLWSYRAWLGGVLCDFVRLFREAQLEREKRSKRSVANVAWQEEAKEIDEKWWRQLVVPLFWTPVAVQFAREGGIPGFNLGWMGVLGGIAGLGRTAELWSATAA
;
A
#
# COMPACT_ATOMS: atom_id res chain seq x y z
N MET A 1 54.21 0.41 -12.20
CA MET A 1 54.69 0.38 -13.60
C MET A 1 55.13 -1.05 -13.86
N SER A 2 54.64 -1.86 -14.79
CA SER A 2 53.56 -1.82 -15.78
C SER A 2 53.63 -3.22 -16.41
N ASP A 3 52.53 -3.96 -16.43
CA ASP A 3 52.43 -5.27 -17.10
C ASP A 3 52.55 -5.13 -18.62
N PRO A 4 52.99 -6.21 -19.29
CA PRO A 4 52.32 -6.61 -20.53
C PRO A 4 52.01 -8.11 -20.60
N ALA A 5 50.84 -8.40 -21.15
CA ALA A 5 50.17 -9.69 -21.21
C ALA A 5 50.49 -10.55 -22.46
N ALA A 6 50.14 -11.84 -22.33
CA ALA A 6 49.58 -12.79 -23.32
C ALA A 6 50.50 -13.86 -23.98
N GLU A 7 50.42 -15.10 -23.43
CA GLU A 7 50.09 -16.46 -23.98
C GLU A 7 50.43 -16.87 -25.46
N PRO A 8 50.42 -18.17 -25.91
CA PRO A 8 49.85 -19.42 -25.34
C PRO A 8 50.64 -20.77 -25.54
N GLY A 9 50.21 -21.88 -24.91
CA GLY A 9 50.53 -23.27 -25.35
C GLY A 9 50.80 -24.34 -24.26
N ALA A 10 49.85 -25.27 -24.06
CA ALA A 10 49.84 -26.38 -23.08
C ALA A 10 50.80 -27.56 -23.41
N PRO A 11 50.81 -28.70 -22.67
CA PRO A 11 50.91 -28.94 -21.22
C PRO A 11 52.09 -29.90 -20.89
N THR A 12 52.66 -29.84 -19.67
CA THR A 12 53.58 -30.89 -19.21
C THR A 12 53.11 -31.52 -17.91
N GLY A 13 52.63 -32.77 -18.01
CA GLY A 13 53.11 -33.85 -17.16
C GLY A 13 52.22 -34.34 -16.02
N ALA A 14 51.89 -35.63 -16.15
CA ALA A 14 51.63 -36.61 -15.09
C ALA A 14 50.20 -36.76 -14.55
N ALA A 15 49.62 -37.89 -14.95
CA ALA A 15 48.38 -38.48 -14.49
C ALA A 15 48.31 -38.63 -12.96
N THR A 16 47.15 -38.29 -12.40
CA THR A 16 46.67 -38.87 -11.13
C THR A 16 45.15 -38.99 -11.17
N ASN A 17 44.67 -40.24 -11.13
CA ASN A 17 43.37 -40.70 -10.65
C ASN A 17 42.13 -39.86 -11.02
N ILE A 18 41.44 -40.24 -12.09
CA ILE A 18 40.01 -39.94 -12.21
C ILE A 18 39.27 -40.97 -11.33
N PRO A 19 38.63 -40.59 -10.21
CA PRO A 19 37.80 -41.53 -9.48
C PRO A 19 36.56 -41.84 -10.33
N ALA A 20 36.19 -43.12 -10.39
CA ALA A 20 34.94 -43.55 -11.03
C ALA A 20 33.77 -42.74 -10.46
N ALA A 21 32.92 -42.18 -11.33
CA ALA A 21 31.76 -41.40 -10.94
C ALA A 21 30.88 -42.22 -10.00
N SER A 22 30.96 -41.94 -8.71
CA SER A 22 30.10 -42.55 -7.70
C SER A 22 28.71 -41.94 -7.85
N GLU A 23 27.85 -42.59 -8.64
CA GLU A 23 26.42 -42.26 -8.73
C GLU A 23 25.75 -42.23 -7.35
N LYS A 24 26.30 -42.97 -6.38
CA LYS A 24 25.85 -42.97 -4.98
C LYS A 24 26.15 -41.67 -4.23
N SER A 25 27.23 -40.95 -4.58
CA SER A 25 27.58 -39.68 -3.94
C SER A 25 26.64 -38.57 -4.36
N VAL A 26 26.32 -38.45 -5.64
CA VAL A 26 25.37 -37.42 -6.12
C VAL A 26 23.96 -37.73 -5.64
N ALA A 27 23.52 -39.00 -5.66
CA ALA A 27 22.20 -39.38 -5.17
C ALA A 27 22.04 -39.16 -3.65
N GLN A 28 23.08 -39.41 -2.83
CA GLN A 28 23.06 -39.11 -1.40
C GLN A 28 23.16 -37.62 -1.09
N GLU A 29 23.96 -36.87 -1.85
CA GLU A 29 24.08 -35.40 -1.73
C GLU A 29 22.76 -34.71 -2.12
N VAL A 30 22.10 -35.19 -3.18
CA VAL A 30 20.75 -34.75 -3.58
C VAL A 30 19.72 -35.13 -2.52
N LYS A 31 19.73 -36.33 -1.96
CA LYS A 31 18.84 -36.71 -0.83
C LYS A 31 19.05 -35.86 0.42
N LYS A 32 20.26 -35.34 0.63
CA LYS A 32 20.62 -34.47 1.76
C LYS A 32 20.25 -33.00 1.52
N ARG A 33 20.14 -32.59 0.25
CA ARG A 33 19.76 -31.23 -0.19
C ARG A 33 18.30 -31.09 -0.63
N VAL A 34 17.58 -32.18 -0.83
CA VAL A 34 16.12 -32.15 -1.05
C VAL A 34 15.48 -31.80 0.30
N PRO A 35 14.89 -30.60 0.45
CA PRO A 35 14.22 -30.23 1.68
C PRO A 35 13.12 -31.25 1.95
N LYS A 36 13.06 -31.75 3.20
CA LYS A 36 12.01 -32.72 3.57
C LYS A 36 10.66 -32.06 3.31
N LEU A 37 9.65 -32.82 2.91
CA LEU A 37 8.28 -32.30 2.71
C LEU A 37 7.78 -31.50 3.93
N ALA A 38 8.21 -31.88 5.14
CA ALA A 38 7.98 -31.13 6.37
C ALA A 38 8.66 -29.74 6.39
N ASP A 39 9.90 -29.62 5.91
CA ASP A 39 10.63 -28.35 5.81
C ASP A 39 10.09 -27.45 4.68
N LEU A 40 9.52 -28.07 3.64
CA LEU A 40 8.75 -27.36 2.59
C LEU A 40 7.36 -26.93 3.08
N ALA A 41 6.77 -27.64 4.05
CA ALA A 41 5.45 -27.35 4.61
C ALA A 41 5.51 -26.36 5.80
N THR A 42 6.62 -26.28 6.54
CA THR A 42 6.82 -25.31 7.63
C THR A 42 6.80 -23.87 7.14
N THR A 43 7.25 -23.62 5.91
CA THR A 43 7.27 -22.27 5.31
C THR A 43 5.85 -21.74 4.99
N PRO A 44 4.99 -22.46 4.26
CA PRO A 44 3.61 -22.02 4.03
C PRO A 44 2.77 -22.04 5.30
N ASP A 45 2.97 -23.00 6.22
CA ASP A 45 2.27 -23.02 7.50
C ASP A 45 2.59 -21.78 8.35
N SER A 46 3.88 -21.48 8.54
CA SER A 46 4.37 -20.25 9.16
C SER A 46 3.76 -19.00 8.52
N LEU A 47 3.71 -18.94 7.19
CA LEU A 47 3.12 -17.82 6.47
C LEU A 47 1.62 -17.68 6.75
N ILE A 48 0.86 -18.78 6.70
CA ILE A 48 -0.58 -18.81 6.97
C ILE A 48 -0.85 -18.35 8.40
N LEU A 49 -0.09 -18.85 9.37
CA LEU A 49 -0.23 -18.45 10.78
C LEU A 49 0.07 -16.96 10.98
N ARG A 50 1.09 -16.43 10.31
CA ARG A 50 1.41 -14.99 10.35
C ARG A 50 0.34 -14.14 9.67
N VAL A 51 -0.19 -14.58 8.53
CA VAL A 51 -1.33 -13.91 7.88
C VAL A 51 -2.54 -13.91 8.80
N ASN A 52 -2.86 -15.03 9.46
CA ASN A 52 -3.95 -15.09 10.42
C ASN A 52 -3.74 -14.10 11.59
N LYS A 53 -2.54 -14.07 12.18
CA LYS A 53 -2.18 -13.07 13.21
C LYS A 53 -2.33 -11.64 12.69
N LEU A 54 -1.87 -11.36 11.46
CA LEU A 54 -2.01 -10.04 10.83
C LEU A 54 -3.48 -9.66 10.71
N LEU A 55 -4.32 -10.52 10.13
CA LEU A 55 -5.73 -10.24 9.88
C LEU A 55 -6.52 -10.05 11.19
N ALA A 56 -6.18 -10.81 12.23
CA ALA A 56 -6.81 -10.71 13.55
C ALA A 56 -6.38 -9.46 14.35
N SER A 57 -5.24 -8.84 14.00
CA SER A 57 -4.76 -7.64 14.72
C SER A 57 -5.68 -6.43 14.50
N PRO A 58 -5.79 -5.50 15.48
CA PRO A 58 -6.58 -4.29 15.33
C PRO A 58 -6.18 -3.46 14.09
N GLY A 59 -7.09 -3.39 13.12
CA GLY A 59 -6.85 -2.70 11.84
C GLY A 59 -5.97 -3.47 10.84
N GLY A 60 -5.56 -4.70 11.16
CA GLY A 60 -4.74 -5.55 10.30
C GLY A 60 -5.43 -6.03 9.05
N LEU A 61 -6.70 -6.47 9.15
CA LEU A 61 -7.52 -6.79 7.97
C LEU A 61 -7.59 -5.61 6.99
N SER A 62 -7.89 -4.39 7.49
CA SER A 62 -7.98 -3.19 6.65
C SER A 62 -6.65 -2.83 5.99
N SER A 63 -5.55 -2.91 6.75
CA SER A 63 -4.18 -2.67 6.27
C SER A 63 -3.79 -3.67 5.18
N PHE A 64 -4.01 -4.97 5.43
CA PHE A 64 -3.72 -6.04 4.47
C PHE A 64 -4.53 -5.88 3.18
N LEU A 65 -5.86 -5.76 3.29
CA LEU A 65 -6.73 -5.59 2.13
C LEU A 65 -6.34 -4.35 1.32
N SER A 66 -5.89 -3.28 1.99
CA SER A 66 -5.45 -2.06 1.32
C SER A 66 -4.20 -2.27 0.49
N THR A 67 -3.13 -2.70 1.14
CA THR A 67 -1.83 -2.89 0.50
C THR A 67 -1.90 -3.97 -0.58
N PHE A 68 -2.63 -5.06 -0.32
CA PHE A 68 -2.82 -6.12 -1.30
C PHE A 68 -3.62 -5.64 -2.52
N ASN A 69 -4.70 -4.88 -2.32
CA ASN A 69 -5.47 -4.30 -3.42
C ASN A 69 -4.65 -3.36 -4.31
N TYR A 70 -3.86 -2.46 -3.73
CA TYR A 70 -2.99 -1.57 -4.51
C TYR A 70 -1.85 -2.32 -5.22
N THR A 71 -1.34 -3.40 -4.63
CA THR A 71 -0.40 -4.31 -5.29
C THR A 71 -1.05 -4.95 -6.52
N LEU A 72 -2.29 -5.42 -6.40
CA LEU A 72 -3.02 -5.98 -7.54
C LEU A 72 -3.33 -4.93 -8.62
N TYR A 73 -3.58 -3.67 -8.28
CA TYR A 73 -3.70 -2.59 -9.28
C TYR A 73 -2.43 -2.39 -10.09
N LEU A 74 -1.27 -2.41 -9.42
CA LEU A 74 0.02 -2.35 -10.10
C LEU A 74 0.23 -3.58 -10.99
N LEU A 75 -0.02 -4.78 -10.47
CA LEU A 75 0.14 -6.03 -11.23
C LEU A 75 -0.81 -6.10 -12.44
N ALA A 76 -2.07 -5.68 -12.28
CA ALA A 76 -3.03 -5.61 -13.38
C ALA A 76 -2.57 -4.61 -14.46
N TYR A 77 -2.02 -3.47 -14.06
CA TYR A 77 -1.43 -2.53 -15.01
C TYR A 77 -0.21 -3.12 -15.72
N LEU A 78 0.72 -3.73 -14.99
CA LEU A 78 1.89 -4.39 -15.58
C LEU A 78 1.50 -5.54 -16.51
N GLU A 79 0.45 -6.29 -16.19
CA GLU A 79 -0.10 -7.31 -17.05
C GLU A 79 -0.53 -6.73 -18.41
N THR A 80 -1.29 -5.63 -18.40
CA THR A 80 -1.73 -4.97 -19.65
C THR A 80 -0.56 -4.44 -20.49
N LYS A 81 0.56 -4.07 -19.86
CA LYS A 81 1.78 -3.63 -20.55
C LYS A 81 2.68 -4.79 -20.98
N SER A 82 2.54 -5.95 -20.36
CA SER A 82 3.30 -7.16 -20.68
C SER A 82 2.70 -7.95 -21.84
N THR A 83 1.48 -7.67 -22.28
CA THR A 83 0.81 -8.34 -23.40
C THR A 83 1.67 -8.42 -24.68
N PRO A 84 2.41 -7.38 -25.10
CA PRO A 84 3.32 -7.46 -26.24
C PRO A 84 4.52 -8.40 -26.01
N LEU A 85 4.95 -8.57 -24.76
CA LEU A 85 6.04 -9.48 -24.40
C LEU A 85 5.53 -10.94 -24.30
N LYS A 86 4.36 -11.15 -23.68
CA LYS A 86 3.70 -12.46 -23.59
C LYS A 86 3.39 -13.02 -24.98
N SER A 87 2.87 -12.19 -25.88
CA SER A 87 2.60 -12.57 -27.27
C SER A 87 3.89 -12.93 -28.02
N LYS A 88 4.95 -12.13 -27.92
CA LYS A 88 6.26 -12.46 -28.52
C LYS A 88 6.88 -13.75 -27.97
N LEU A 89 6.79 -13.98 -26.66
CA LEU A 89 7.25 -15.22 -26.03
C LEU A 89 6.44 -16.42 -26.52
N TYR A 90 5.12 -16.27 -26.64
CA TYR A 90 4.26 -17.33 -27.17
C TYR A 90 4.60 -17.67 -28.63
N GLN A 91 4.80 -16.65 -29.47
CA GLN A 91 5.25 -16.84 -30.85
C GLN A 91 6.60 -17.56 -30.91
N LEU A 92 7.55 -17.17 -30.05
CA LEU A 92 8.88 -17.80 -29.98
C LEU A 92 8.80 -19.27 -29.52
N LEU A 93 8.03 -19.55 -28.47
CA LEU A 93 7.93 -20.88 -27.86
C LEU A 93 7.14 -21.86 -28.73
N ASN A 94 6.06 -21.41 -29.37
CA ASN A 94 5.19 -22.25 -30.18
C ASN A 94 5.46 -22.18 -31.68
N LYS A 95 6.43 -21.36 -32.12
CA LYS A 95 6.80 -21.16 -33.53
C LYS A 95 5.58 -20.97 -34.44
N THR A 96 4.59 -20.22 -33.95
CA THR A 96 3.34 -19.92 -34.65
C THR A 96 3.15 -18.42 -34.67
N ASP A 97 2.68 -17.91 -35.81
CA ASP A 97 2.30 -16.51 -35.95
C ASP A 97 0.94 -16.23 -35.29
N ASP A 98 0.13 -17.26 -35.10
CA ASP A 98 -1.18 -17.18 -34.44
C ASP A 98 -1.02 -17.11 -32.92
N VAL A 99 -1.19 -15.90 -32.38
CA VAL A 99 -1.27 -15.68 -30.94
C VAL A 99 -2.75 -15.75 -30.54
N PRO A 100 -3.16 -16.71 -29.68
CA PRO A 100 -4.51 -16.70 -29.15
C PRO A 100 -4.73 -15.37 -28.45
N ALA A 101 -5.84 -14.70 -28.78
CA ALA A 101 -6.17 -13.41 -28.21
C ALA A 101 -6.16 -13.50 -26.68
N THR A 102 -5.16 -12.91 -26.03
CA THR A 102 -5.07 -12.79 -24.57
C THR A 102 -6.08 -11.78 -24.01
N ASN A 103 -7.18 -11.54 -24.74
CA ASN A 103 -8.20 -10.53 -24.47
C ASN A 103 -9.20 -10.96 -23.38
N GLY A 104 -8.91 -12.05 -22.66
CA GLY A 104 -9.67 -12.43 -21.49
C GLY A 104 -9.56 -11.36 -20.39
N PRO A 105 -10.60 -11.16 -19.56
CA PRO A 105 -10.52 -10.26 -18.42
C PRO A 105 -9.36 -10.69 -17.51
N SER A 106 -8.49 -9.73 -17.16
CA SER A 106 -7.39 -9.98 -16.20
C SER A 106 -7.98 -10.51 -14.91
N SER A 107 -7.62 -11.74 -14.53
CA SER A 107 -8.04 -12.35 -13.26
C SER A 107 -7.51 -11.55 -12.07
N ILE A 108 -6.31 -10.97 -12.21
CA ILE A 108 -5.71 -10.03 -11.25
C ILE A 108 -6.55 -8.77 -11.13
N GLY A 109 -6.97 -8.19 -12.27
CA GLY A 109 -7.85 -7.04 -12.33
C GLY A 109 -9.21 -7.31 -11.68
N ALA A 110 -9.82 -8.46 -11.96
CA ALA A 110 -11.09 -8.87 -11.36
C ALA A 110 -10.96 -9.03 -9.82
N LEU A 111 -9.89 -9.65 -9.34
CA LEU A 111 -9.61 -9.75 -7.90
C LEU A 111 -9.39 -8.38 -7.26
N ALA A 112 -8.65 -7.49 -7.93
CA ALA A 112 -8.46 -6.12 -7.49
C ALA A 112 -9.81 -5.37 -7.35
N THR A 113 -10.69 -5.46 -8.34
CA THR A 113 -12.03 -4.88 -8.27
C THR A 113 -12.83 -5.46 -7.11
N MET A 114 -12.83 -6.80 -6.95
CA MET A 114 -13.52 -7.47 -5.86
C MET A 114 -13.05 -6.96 -4.49
N LEU A 115 -11.73 -6.89 -4.27
CA LEU A 115 -11.18 -6.38 -3.00
C LEU A 115 -11.51 -4.90 -2.77
N SER A 116 -11.49 -4.08 -3.83
CA SER A 116 -11.91 -2.69 -3.73
C SER A 116 -13.36 -2.60 -3.27
N THR A 117 -14.27 -3.40 -3.84
CA THR A 117 -15.67 -3.49 -3.42
C THR A 117 -15.79 -3.98 -1.98
N THR A 118 -15.07 -5.05 -1.59
CA THR A 118 -15.05 -5.54 -0.21
C THR A 118 -14.64 -4.44 0.77
N ARG A 119 -13.59 -3.67 0.45
CA ARG A 119 -13.14 -2.56 1.28
C ARG A 119 -14.19 -1.46 1.39
N THR A 120 -14.82 -1.05 0.29
CA THR A 120 -15.90 -0.06 0.33
C THR A 120 -17.09 -0.55 1.16
N THR A 121 -17.43 -1.83 1.09
CA THR A 121 -18.51 -2.42 1.89
C THR A 121 -18.15 -2.43 3.39
N LEU A 122 -16.92 -2.82 3.74
CA LEU A 122 -16.45 -2.76 5.13
C LEU A 122 -16.45 -1.34 5.68
N ARG A 123 -16.19 -0.33 4.84
CA ARG A 123 -16.24 1.08 5.22
C ARG A 123 -17.64 1.59 5.58
N LEU A 124 -18.72 0.86 5.28
CA LEU A 124 -20.06 1.19 5.78
C LEU A 124 -20.09 1.35 7.32
N PHE A 125 -19.23 0.60 8.03
CA PHE A 125 -19.08 0.68 9.48
C PHE A 125 -18.07 1.75 9.94
N GLY A 126 -17.46 2.51 9.03
CA GLY A 126 -16.42 3.48 9.32
C GLY A 126 -16.89 4.70 10.14
N LEU A 127 -18.20 4.98 10.19
CA LEU A 127 -18.74 6.09 10.99
C LEU A 127 -18.66 5.84 12.50
N PHE A 128 -18.75 4.60 12.96
CA PHE A 128 -18.68 4.27 14.39
C PHE A 128 -17.35 4.68 15.05
N PRO A 129 -16.17 4.28 14.53
CA PRO A 129 -14.90 4.74 15.10
C PRO A 129 -14.70 6.26 14.95
N MET A 130 -15.22 6.87 13.87
CA MET A 130 -15.13 8.33 13.70
C MET A 130 -15.98 9.09 14.73
N TYR A 131 -17.17 8.59 15.07
CA TYR A 131 -17.98 9.14 16.16
C TYR A 131 -17.25 9.03 17.51
N ALA A 132 -16.63 7.88 17.80
CA ALA A 132 -15.84 7.72 19.02
C ALA A 132 -14.66 8.72 19.08
N TRP A 133 -13.97 8.93 17.96
CA TRP A 133 -12.91 9.94 17.86
C TRP A 133 -13.45 11.37 18.06
N LEU A 134 -14.60 11.71 17.46
CA LEU A 134 -15.24 13.00 17.67
C LEU A 134 -15.63 13.21 19.14
N ARG A 135 -16.17 12.19 19.82
CA ARG A 135 -16.50 12.24 21.26
C ARG A 135 -15.27 12.54 22.12
N GLN A 136 -14.12 11.96 21.79
CA GLN A 136 -12.86 12.25 22.48
C GLN A 136 -12.43 13.70 22.26
N LEU A 137 -12.50 14.18 21.01
CA LEU A 137 -12.12 15.57 20.69
C LEU A 137 -13.04 16.60 21.35
N MET A 138 -14.34 16.30 21.50
CA MET A 138 -15.29 17.18 22.19
C MET A 138 -15.04 17.33 23.70
N GLN A 139 -14.15 16.54 24.29
CA GLN A 139 -13.68 16.76 25.66
C GLN A 139 -12.76 17.99 25.77
N GLY A 140 -12.37 18.57 24.64
CA GLY A 140 -11.50 19.74 24.56
C GLY A 140 -10.03 19.37 24.37
N PRO A 141 -9.17 20.38 24.17
CA PRO A 141 -7.73 20.18 24.05
C PRO A 141 -7.15 19.65 25.38
N LYS A 142 -6.21 18.72 25.28
CA LYS A 142 -5.49 18.22 26.46
C LYS A 142 -4.67 19.36 27.10
N PRO A 143 -4.42 19.33 28.43
CA PRO A 143 -3.56 20.31 29.07
C PRO A 143 -2.18 20.38 28.38
N GLY A 144 -1.77 21.58 27.96
CA GLY A 144 -0.51 21.80 27.22
C GLY A 144 -0.55 21.42 25.74
N GLN A 145 -1.69 21.03 25.18
CA GLN A 145 -1.83 20.76 23.75
C GLN A 145 -1.85 22.06 22.94
N ASP A 146 -1.11 22.07 21.84
CA ASP A 146 -1.15 23.17 20.87
C ASP A 146 -2.53 23.31 20.23
N GLN A 147 -3.06 24.54 20.21
CA GLN A 147 -4.42 24.82 19.72
C GLN A 147 -4.56 24.60 18.22
N VAL A 148 -3.50 24.81 17.43
CA VAL A 148 -3.53 24.56 15.98
C VAL A 148 -3.60 23.06 15.73
N LEU A 149 -2.84 22.25 16.45
CA LEU A 149 -2.92 20.78 16.35
C LEU A 149 -4.28 20.25 16.78
N TYR A 150 -4.88 20.80 17.85
CA TYR A 150 -6.23 20.45 18.28
C TYR A 150 -7.27 20.81 17.21
N ALA A 151 -7.29 22.07 16.76
CA ALA A 151 -8.21 22.52 15.71
C ALA A 151 -8.07 21.68 14.44
N THR A 152 -6.83 21.39 14.01
CA THR A 152 -6.54 20.53 12.86
C THR A 152 -7.14 19.13 13.05
N SER A 153 -7.03 18.55 14.25
CA SER A 153 -7.59 17.22 14.55
C SER A 153 -9.12 17.22 14.50
N VAL A 154 -9.76 18.27 15.01
CA VAL A 154 -11.23 18.45 14.93
C VAL A 154 -11.67 18.59 13.49
N THR A 155 -11.02 19.47 12.72
CA THR A 155 -11.32 19.66 11.30
C THR A 155 -11.13 18.37 10.50
N GLN A 156 -10.02 17.65 10.72
CA GLN A 156 -9.74 16.39 10.05
C GLN A 156 -10.80 15.32 10.37
N CYS A 157 -11.21 15.21 11.63
CA CYS A 157 -12.26 14.29 12.05
C CYS A 157 -13.59 14.59 11.33
N LEU A 158 -14.02 15.85 11.30
CA LEU A 158 -15.26 16.27 10.61
C LEU A 158 -15.20 16.02 9.09
N LEU A 159 -14.04 16.26 8.47
CA LEU A 159 -13.81 15.98 7.05
C LEU A 159 -13.88 14.48 6.74
N TYR A 160 -13.25 13.62 7.54
CA TYR A 160 -13.34 12.17 7.37
C TYR A 160 -14.73 11.62 7.69
N MET A 161 -15.46 12.18 8.65
CA MET A 161 -16.87 11.86 8.87
C MET A 161 -17.72 12.22 7.66
N THR A 162 -17.50 13.39 7.05
CA THR A 162 -18.21 13.83 5.85
C THR A 162 -17.90 12.91 4.67
N TYR A 163 -16.62 12.58 4.46
CA TYR A 163 -16.19 11.60 3.46
C TYR A 163 -16.93 10.27 3.65
N GLN A 164 -16.86 9.69 4.85
CA GLN A 164 -17.42 8.37 5.13
C GLN A 164 -18.95 8.36 5.01
N PHE A 165 -19.61 9.41 5.49
CA PHE A 165 -21.07 9.54 5.36
C PHE A 165 -21.49 9.59 3.90
N LEU A 166 -20.87 10.45 3.09
CA LEU A 166 -21.20 10.57 1.68
C LEU A 166 -20.86 9.30 0.88
N GLU A 167 -19.74 8.65 1.19
CA GLU A 167 -19.37 7.37 0.57
C GLU A 167 -20.41 6.30 0.87
N ASN A 168 -20.85 6.20 2.13
CA ASN A 168 -21.89 5.25 2.54
C ASN A 168 -23.20 5.51 1.79
N VAL A 169 -23.64 6.77 1.70
CA VAL A 169 -24.83 7.14 0.94
C VAL A 169 -24.69 6.74 -0.53
N GLY A 170 -23.52 7.00 -1.13
CA GLY A 170 -23.21 6.59 -2.51
C GLY A 170 -23.33 5.08 -2.69
N VAL A 171 -22.65 4.30 -1.85
CA VAL A 171 -22.64 2.83 -1.92
C VAL A 171 -24.04 2.25 -1.75
N LEU A 172 -24.80 2.72 -0.75
CA LEU A 172 -26.15 2.24 -0.50
C LEU A 172 -27.12 2.62 -1.64
N THR A 173 -26.89 3.76 -2.31
CA THR A 173 -27.68 4.17 -3.48
C THR A 173 -27.36 3.32 -4.70
N ASP A 174 -26.09 3.04 -4.96
CA ASP A 174 -25.66 2.21 -6.08
C ASP A 174 -26.20 0.77 -5.94
N ASN A 175 -26.23 0.25 -4.71
CA ASN A 175 -26.78 -1.07 -4.38
C ASN A 175 -28.30 -1.08 -4.17
N LYS A 176 -29.01 0.01 -4.47
CA LYS A 176 -30.49 0.11 -4.38
C LYS A 176 -31.06 -0.17 -2.98
N VAL A 177 -30.25 0.01 -1.94
CA VAL A 177 -30.69 -0.08 -0.54
C VAL A 177 -31.44 1.18 -0.12
N LEU A 178 -31.00 2.35 -0.59
CA LEU A 178 -31.69 3.62 -0.35
C LEU A 178 -32.76 3.88 -1.43
N PRO A 179 -33.96 4.35 -1.06
CA PRO A 179 -34.94 4.85 -2.01
C PRO A 179 -34.36 6.00 -2.85
N ALA A 180 -34.63 6.00 -4.15
CA ALA A 180 -34.11 7.02 -5.07
C ALA A 180 -34.51 8.45 -4.68
N SER A 181 -35.66 8.61 -4.02
CA SER A 181 -36.13 9.91 -3.50
C SER A 181 -35.18 10.54 -2.49
N TYR A 182 -34.45 9.74 -1.70
CA TYR A 182 -33.57 10.25 -0.65
C TYR A 182 -32.31 10.91 -1.20
N THR A 183 -31.89 10.52 -2.41
CA THR A 183 -30.69 11.05 -3.07
C THR A 183 -30.97 11.84 -4.34
N ALA A 184 -32.24 11.91 -4.76
CA ALA A 184 -32.69 12.61 -5.97
C ALA A 184 -32.13 14.03 -6.09
N ARG A 185 -32.08 14.79 -4.99
CA ARG A 185 -31.52 16.16 -5.01
C ARG A 185 -30.07 16.26 -5.51
N TRP A 186 -29.28 15.19 -5.33
CA TRP A 186 -27.88 15.14 -5.74
C TRP A 186 -27.68 14.35 -7.04
N THR A 187 -28.55 13.39 -7.33
CA THR A 187 -28.41 12.46 -8.46
C THR A 187 -29.24 12.86 -9.68
N ALA A 188 -30.37 13.56 -9.51
CA ALA A 188 -31.27 13.91 -10.62
C ALA A 188 -30.58 14.76 -11.69
N SER A 189 -29.77 15.73 -11.29
CA SER A 189 -29.01 16.60 -12.20
C SER A 189 -27.98 15.86 -13.08
N VAL A 190 -27.64 14.61 -12.74
CA VAL A 190 -26.64 13.79 -13.42
C VAL A 190 -27.21 12.44 -13.89
N GLY A 191 -28.52 12.39 -14.16
CA GLY A 191 -29.19 11.20 -14.70
C GLY A 191 -29.29 10.04 -13.71
N GLY A 192 -29.45 10.34 -12.41
CA GLY A 192 -29.59 9.34 -11.36
C GLY A 192 -28.27 8.71 -10.89
N LYS A 193 -27.12 9.19 -11.38
CA LYS A 193 -25.79 8.69 -11.00
C LYS A 193 -25.31 9.25 -9.66
N THR A 194 -24.55 8.45 -8.92
CA THR A 194 -23.94 8.81 -7.62
C THR A 194 -22.62 9.56 -7.75
N SER A 195 -22.15 9.83 -8.97
CA SER A 195 -20.86 10.49 -9.24
C SER A 195 -20.68 11.80 -8.48
N ARG A 196 -21.74 12.61 -8.37
CA ARG A 196 -21.70 13.88 -7.62
C ARG A 196 -21.56 13.67 -6.10
N ILE A 197 -22.16 12.62 -5.55
CA ILE A 197 -22.04 12.28 -4.13
C ILE A 197 -20.60 11.86 -3.84
N TYR A 198 -20.04 10.97 -4.65
CA TYR A 198 -18.64 10.54 -4.53
C TYR A 198 -17.66 11.69 -4.71
N LEU A 199 -17.89 12.59 -5.66
CA LEU A 199 -17.03 13.76 -5.85
C LEU A 199 -16.90 14.61 -4.58
N TRP A 200 -18.01 14.90 -3.90
CA TRP A 200 -17.99 15.64 -2.63
C TRP A 200 -17.40 14.83 -1.48
N SER A 201 -17.65 13.52 -1.46
CA SER A 201 -16.98 12.60 -0.55
C SER A 201 -15.45 12.71 -0.68
N TYR A 202 -14.92 12.58 -1.90
CA TYR A 202 -13.48 12.66 -2.16
C TYR A 202 -12.87 14.04 -1.94
N ARG A 203 -13.63 15.13 -2.13
CA ARG A 203 -13.20 16.48 -1.75
C ARG A 203 -13.03 16.62 -0.23
N ALA A 204 -13.95 16.04 0.56
CA ALA A 204 -13.80 15.99 2.01
C ALA A 204 -12.59 15.13 2.42
N TRP A 205 -12.37 14.00 1.75
CA TRP A 205 -11.19 13.17 1.97
C TRP A 205 -9.88 13.92 1.66
N LEU A 206 -9.81 14.62 0.52
CA LEU A 206 -8.68 15.47 0.17
C LEU A 206 -8.42 16.52 1.25
N GLY A 207 -9.46 17.20 1.74
CA GLY A 207 -9.33 18.13 2.86
C GLY A 207 -8.70 17.48 4.10
N GLY A 208 -9.14 16.26 4.45
CA GLY A 208 -8.57 15.51 5.57
C GLY A 208 -7.11 15.12 5.38
N VAL A 209 -6.70 14.78 4.14
CA VAL A 209 -5.28 14.56 3.79
C VAL A 209 -4.48 15.86 3.92
N LEU A 210 -5.05 17.00 3.54
CA LEU A 210 -4.38 18.30 3.69
C LEU A 210 -4.17 18.68 5.17
N CYS A 211 -5.07 18.26 6.07
CA CYS A 211 -4.85 18.41 7.52
C CYS A 211 -3.59 17.69 8.01
N ASP A 212 -3.17 16.58 7.39
CA ASP A 212 -1.93 15.90 7.78
C ASP A 212 -0.70 16.78 7.52
N PHE A 213 -0.67 17.54 6.42
CA PHE A 213 0.42 18.50 6.17
C PHE A 213 0.42 19.62 7.20
N VAL A 214 -0.75 20.18 7.52
CA VAL A 214 -0.87 21.24 8.55
C VAL A 214 -0.35 20.72 9.90
N ARG A 215 -0.78 19.52 10.30
CA ARG A 215 -0.31 18.86 11.52
C ARG A 215 1.21 18.67 11.51
N LEU A 216 1.76 18.07 10.45
CA LEU A 216 3.19 17.77 10.35
C LEU A 216 4.05 19.03 10.33
N PHE A 217 3.65 20.07 9.59
CA PHE A 217 4.40 21.32 9.56
C PHE A 217 4.32 22.06 10.90
N ARG A 218 3.18 22.01 11.59
CA ARG A 218 3.07 22.59 12.93
C ARG A 218 3.91 21.84 13.96
N GLU A 219 3.93 20.51 13.91
CA GLU A 219 4.83 19.68 14.74
C GLU A 219 6.31 20.03 14.50
N ALA A 220 6.71 20.18 13.23
CA ALA A 220 8.08 20.58 12.88
C ALA A 220 8.42 22.00 13.38
N GLN A 221 7.48 22.95 13.32
CA GLN A 221 7.67 24.30 13.87
C GLN A 221 7.89 24.25 15.39
N LEU A 222 7.02 23.55 16.12
CA LEU A 222 7.12 23.42 17.58
C LEU A 222 8.42 22.73 17.99
N GLU A 223 8.86 21.74 17.22
CA GLU A 223 10.12 21.05 17.46
C GLU A 223 11.33 21.96 17.23
N ARG A 224 11.32 22.78 16.18
CA ARG A 224 12.36 23.79 15.94
C ARG A 224 12.44 24.81 17.08
N GLU A 225 11.30 25.26 17.61
CA GLU A 225 11.26 26.18 18.77
C GLU A 225 11.78 25.53 20.06
N LYS A 226 11.54 24.23 20.26
CA LYS A 226 12.12 23.49 21.40
C LYS A 226 13.63 23.38 21.28
N ARG A 227 14.13 23.09 20.07
CA ARG A 227 15.57 23.01 19.77
C ARG A 227 16.26 24.35 20.00
N SER A 228 15.67 25.47 19.57
CA SER A 228 16.26 26.81 19.76
C SER A 228 16.36 27.24 21.23
N LYS A 229 15.55 26.65 22.12
CA LYS A 229 15.53 26.94 23.56
C LYS A 229 16.47 26.05 24.38
N ARG A 230 17.17 25.07 23.77
CA ARG A 230 18.02 24.10 24.48
C ARG A 230 19.50 24.25 24.14
N SER A 231 20.35 24.03 25.15
CA SER A 231 21.82 24.01 25.03
C SER A 231 22.28 22.78 24.23
N VAL A 232 23.20 23.00 23.29
CA VAL A 232 23.66 22.06 22.25
C VAL A 232 24.53 20.89 22.79
N ALA A 233 24.87 20.88 24.08
CA ALA A 233 25.99 20.12 24.61
C ALA A 233 25.72 18.67 25.07
N ASN A 234 24.56 18.07 24.80
CA ASN A 234 24.24 16.72 25.31
C ASN A 234 23.88 15.73 24.18
N VAL A 235 24.70 14.66 24.07
CA VAL A 235 24.66 13.61 23.03
C VAL A 235 23.33 12.87 23.01
N ALA A 236 22.69 12.67 24.17
CA ALA A 236 21.37 12.03 24.24
C ALA A 236 20.30 12.80 23.46
N TRP A 237 20.42 14.13 23.35
CA TRP A 237 19.50 14.93 22.53
C TRP A 237 19.75 14.77 21.04
N GLN A 238 20.97 14.47 20.62
CA GLN A 238 21.27 14.26 19.20
C GLN A 238 20.60 12.98 18.71
N GLU A 239 20.61 11.93 19.52
CA GLU A 239 19.89 10.68 19.25
C GLU A 239 18.37 10.90 19.23
N GLU A 240 17.81 11.56 20.25
CA GLU A 240 16.38 11.88 20.30
C GLU A 240 15.93 12.76 19.10
N ALA A 241 16.72 13.78 18.75
CA ALA A 241 16.42 14.65 17.62
C ALA A 241 16.41 13.87 16.29
N LYS A 242 17.34 12.94 16.13
CA LYS A 242 17.40 12.06 14.95
C LYS A 242 16.16 11.16 14.87
N GLU A 243 15.76 10.55 15.98
CA GLU A 243 14.54 9.73 16.03
C GLU A 243 13.27 10.53 15.69
N ILE A 244 13.18 11.76 16.20
CA ILE A 244 12.08 12.68 15.89
C ILE A 244 12.05 13.03 14.40
N ASP A 245 13.21 13.34 13.81
CA ASP A 245 13.33 13.67 12.39
C ASP A 245 12.98 12.47 11.50
N GLU A 246 13.49 11.28 11.81
CA GLU A 246 13.16 10.03 11.11
C GLU A 246 11.65 9.73 11.19
N LYS A 247 11.05 9.88 12.37
CA LYS A 247 9.61 9.72 12.56
C LYS A 247 8.82 10.72 11.73
N TRP A 248 9.23 11.98 11.70
CA TRP A 248 8.57 13.02 10.92
C TRP A 248 8.60 12.71 9.42
N TRP A 249 9.75 12.34 8.88
CA TRP A 249 9.89 11.93 7.48
C TRP A 249 9.03 10.72 7.14
N ARG A 250 9.01 9.71 8.02
CA ARG A 250 8.16 8.52 7.84
C ARG A 250 6.67 8.89 7.82
N GLN A 251 6.24 9.83 8.65
CA GLN A 251 4.86 10.29 8.66
C GLN A 251 4.51 11.14 7.43
N LEU A 252 5.47 11.91 6.88
CA LEU A 252 5.25 12.73 5.68
C LEU A 252 5.00 11.90 4.41
N VAL A 253 5.56 10.69 4.32
CA VAL A 253 5.34 9.79 3.18
C VAL A 253 3.85 9.53 2.96
N VAL A 254 3.08 9.30 4.01
CA VAL A 254 1.65 8.93 3.89
C VAL A 254 0.83 10.00 3.16
N PRO A 255 0.77 11.27 3.60
CA PRO A 255 0.01 12.29 2.89
C PRO A 255 0.63 12.65 1.54
N LEU A 256 1.96 12.58 1.36
CA LEU A 256 2.60 12.80 0.05
C LEU A 256 2.07 11.85 -1.02
N PHE A 257 1.94 10.57 -0.69
CA PHE A 257 1.50 9.55 -1.64
C PHE A 257 -0.02 9.46 -1.75
N TRP A 258 -0.78 9.80 -0.70
CA TRP A 258 -2.23 9.91 -0.79
C TRP A 258 -2.72 11.14 -1.55
N THR A 259 -1.99 12.25 -1.54
CA THR A 259 -2.45 13.52 -2.13
C THR A 259 -2.78 13.40 -3.62
N PRO A 260 -1.92 12.86 -4.50
CA PRO A 260 -2.26 12.74 -5.92
C PRO A 260 -3.48 11.83 -6.16
N VAL A 261 -3.63 10.78 -5.34
CA VAL A 261 -4.82 9.89 -5.40
C VAL A 261 -6.08 10.66 -4.96
N ALA A 262 -6.00 11.44 -3.89
CA ALA A 262 -7.12 12.26 -3.43
C ALA A 262 -7.52 13.31 -4.48
N VAL A 263 -6.55 13.98 -5.11
CA VAL A 263 -6.78 14.93 -6.20
C VAL A 263 -7.42 14.24 -7.42
N GLN A 264 -6.95 13.04 -7.78
CA GLN A 264 -7.53 12.24 -8.87
C GLN A 264 -9.04 12.06 -8.72
N PHE A 265 -9.52 11.82 -7.49
CA PHE A 265 -10.93 11.57 -7.23
C PHE A 265 -11.74 12.82 -6.85
N ALA A 266 -11.09 13.86 -6.32
CA ALA A 266 -11.73 15.12 -5.95
C ALA A 266 -11.95 16.09 -7.12
N ARG A 267 -11.25 15.86 -8.25
CA ARG A 267 -11.35 16.65 -9.48
C ARG A 267 -12.31 16.02 -10.49
N GLU A 268 -13.19 16.84 -11.06
CA GLU A 268 -14.04 16.43 -12.19
C GLU A 268 -13.14 16.11 -13.41
N GLY A 269 -13.22 14.87 -13.90
CA GLY A 269 -12.37 14.36 -14.98
C GLY A 269 -10.98 13.86 -14.53
N GLY A 270 -10.63 13.97 -13.25
CA GLY A 270 -9.36 13.47 -12.69
C GLY A 270 -8.11 14.18 -13.23
N ILE A 271 -6.93 13.62 -12.97
CA ILE A 271 -5.62 14.05 -13.44
C ILE A 271 -5.36 13.40 -14.81
N PRO A 272 -5.03 14.17 -15.87
CA PRO A 272 -4.71 13.60 -17.18
C PRO A 272 -3.56 12.60 -17.10
N GLY A 273 -3.73 11.42 -17.69
CA GLY A 273 -2.72 10.35 -17.71
C GLY A 273 -2.62 9.51 -16.42
N PHE A 274 -3.42 9.80 -15.40
CA PHE A 274 -3.49 8.98 -14.20
C PHE A 274 -4.11 7.62 -14.52
N ASN A 275 -3.35 6.56 -14.31
CA ASN A 275 -3.74 5.19 -14.66
C ASN A 275 -3.67 4.27 -13.42
N LEU A 276 -4.11 3.03 -13.60
CA LEU A 276 -4.17 2.05 -12.52
C LEU A 276 -2.79 1.73 -11.90
N GLY A 277 -1.71 1.83 -12.68
CA GLY A 277 -0.35 1.67 -12.18
C GLY A 277 0.05 2.77 -11.21
N TRP A 278 -0.24 4.03 -11.54
CA TRP A 278 -0.05 5.15 -10.60
C TRP A 278 -0.88 4.97 -9.33
N MET A 279 -2.14 4.56 -9.46
CA MET A 279 -2.99 4.26 -8.31
C MET A 279 -2.38 3.17 -7.41
N GLY A 280 -1.85 2.09 -8.02
CA GLY A 280 -1.21 0.99 -7.32
C GLY A 280 0.08 1.38 -6.60
N VAL A 281 0.98 2.11 -7.27
CA VAL A 281 2.24 2.58 -6.66
C VAL A 281 1.95 3.53 -5.50
N LEU A 282 1.11 4.53 -5.73
CA LEU A 282 0.87 5.57 -4.73
C LEU A 282 0.14 5.03 -3.50
N GLY A 283 -0.96 4.31 -3.71
CA GLY A 283 -1.71 3.71 -2.60
C GLY A 283 -0.93 2.59 -1.89
N GLY A 284 -0.10 1.85 -2.63
CA GLY A 284 0.78 0.82 -2.08
C GLY A 284 1.80 1.39 -1.11
N ILE A 285 2.57 2.40 -1.54
CA ILE A 285 3.58 3.05 -0.69
C ILE A 285 2.93 3.71 0.53
N ALA A 286 1.78 4.36 0.35
CA ALA A 286 1.08 5.02 1.46
C ALA A 286 0.59 4.03 2.54
N GLY A 287 0.27 2.79 2.18
CA GLY A 287 -0.15 1.73 3.10
C GLY A 287 0.99 0.87 3.66
N LEU A 288 2.12 0.81 2.95
CA LEU A 288 3.19 -0.15 3.20
C LEU A 288 3.77 -0.06 4.61
N GLY A 289 4.01 1.15 5.11
CA GLY A 289 4.59 1.36 6.44
C GLY A 289 3.76 0.71 7.56
N ARG A 290 2.44 0.94 7.55
CA ARG A 290 1.52 0.35 8.54
C ARG A 290 1.41 -1.16 8.38
N THR A 291 1.36 -1.67 7.15
CA THR A 291 1.30 -3.12 6.92
C THR A 291 2.59 -3.80 7.37
N ALA A 292 3.75 -3.20 7.10
CA ALA A 292 5.06 -3.73 7.50
C ALA A 292 5.22 -3.76 9.02
N GLU A 293 4.79 -2.71 9.72
CA GLU A 293 4.77 -2.66 11.18
C GLU A 293 3.90 -3.79 11.77
N LEU A 294 2.65 -3.91 11.31
CA LEU A 294 1.76 -4.98 11.76
C LEU A 294 2.28 -6.37 11.40
N TRP A 295 2.90 -6.53 10.23
CA TRP A 295 3.53 -7.77 9.81
C TRP A 295 4.72 -8.15 10.70
N SER A 296 5.55 -7.19 11.08
CA SER A 296 6.67 -7.42 11.99
C SER A 296 6.19 -7.90 13.37
N ALA A 297 5.08 -7.35 13.86
CA ALA A 297 4.47 -7.76 15.12
C ALA A 297 3.93 -9.19 15.13
N THR A 298 3.68 -9.81 13.96
CA THR A 298 3.25 -11.23 13.89
C THR A 298 4.37 -12.24 14.13
N ALA A 299 5.63 -11.79 14.03
CA ALA A 299 6.81 -12.61 14.29
C ALA A 299 7.10 -12.77 15.79
N ALA A 300 6.49 -11.92 16.63
CA ALA A 300 6.40 -12.12 18.08
C ALA A 300 5.31 -13.18 18.40
#